data_AF-A0A3N5RVI0-F1
#
_entry.id   AF-A0A3N5RVI0-F1
#
_cell.length_a   1.000
_cell.length_b   1.000
_cell.length_c   1.000
_cell.angle_alpha   90.00
_cell.angle_beta   90.00
_cell.angle_gamma   90.00
#
_symmetry.space_group_name_H-M   'P 1'
#
loop_
_entity.id
_entity.type
_entity.pdbx_description
1 polymer ?
#
loop_
_entity_poly.entity_id
_entity_poly.type
_entity_poly.pdbx_seq_one_letter_code
_entity_poly.pdbx_strand_id
1 'polypeptide(L)'
;GWGYSKDFPRPDSRPFSARWKDLEASAEPEEIVTHKSVPTQILDKNEETPPALGDEDSTSRFIKELEALGGKAVRSSETDLPDQILSLLKNRESNSIVAWDEKHLPEGLIQSLKSSSITVNSSPNPAIKVGLTGAASATAETGSILLPGGPGRSLTASLLPELHIAVLKEKDIKNTLTETLHAQDIYEASALALVTGPSRTADIEMALTIGVHGPKEIIVFILPG
;
A
#
# COMPACT_ATOMS: atom_id res chain seq x y z
N GLY A 1 14.15 38.38 12.25
CA GLY A 1 15.56 37.94 12.21
C GLY A 1 15.66 36.64 12.97
N TRP A 2 15.75 35.52 12.26
CA TRP A 2 15.95 34.19 12.85
C TRP A 2 17.46 34.02 13.09
N GLY A 3 17.93 34.47 14.25
CA GLY A 3 19.32 34.35 14.66
C GLY A 3 19.56 33.02 15.37
N TYR A 4 20.56 32.29 14.88
CA TYR A 4 21.27 31.16 15.49
C TYR A 4 21.00 30.94 16.99
N SER A 5 20.22 29.90 17.31
CA SER A 5 20.17 29.35 18.67
C SER A 5 21.51 28.66 19.00
N LYS A 6 22.03 28.88 20.20
CA LYS A 6 23.30 28.31 20.70
C LYS A 6 23.25 26.79 20.90
N ASP A 7 22.07 26.19 20.81
CA ASP A 7 21.83 24.78 21.13
C ASP A 7 21.77 23.86 19.90
N PHE A 8 21.89 24.42 18.69
CA PHE A 8 22.00 23.61 17.48
C PHE A 8 23.48 23.31 17.16
N PRO A 9 23.83 22.03 16.87
CA PRO A 9 25.15 21.72 16.33
C PRO A 9 25.35 22.50 15.04
N ARG A 10 26.52 23.12 14.90
CA ARG A 10 26.86 23.89 13.70
C ARG A 10 26.84 22.95 12.50
N PRO A 11 26.23 23.34 11.37
CA PRO A 11 26.35 22.58 10.14
C PRO A 11 27.83 22.36 9.84
N ASP A 12 28.18 21.10 9.64
CA ASP A 12 29.56 20.73 9.36
C ASP A 12 29.97 21.33 8.00
N SER A 13 31.11 22.02 7.96
CA SER A 13 31.48 22.86 6.81
C SER A 13 31.92 22.07 5.58
N ARG A 14 32.02 20.73 5.71
CA ARG A 14 32.47 19.84 4.65
C ARG A 14 31.30 19.03 4.09
N PRO A 15 31.12 19.00 2.75
CA PRO A 15 30.15 18.13 2.13
C PRO A 15 30.51 16.65 2.36
N PHE A 16 29.47 15.82 2.45
CA PHE A 16 29.58 14.38 2.72
C PHE A 16 30.58 13.66 1.80
N SER A 17 30.62 14.04 0.52
CA SER A 17 31.53 13.47 -0.48
C SER A 17 33.03 13.69 -0.18
N ALA A 18 33.38 14.79 0.49
CA ALA A 18 34.75 15.04 0.89
C ALA A 18 35.16 14.16 2.08
N ARG A 19 34.24 13.97 3.04
CA ARG A 19 34.45 13.07 4.19
C ARG A 19 34.58 11.61 3.77
N TRP A 20 33.81 11.21 2.75
CA TRP A 20 33.84 9.85 2.22
C TRP A 20 35.21 9.48 1.63
N LYS A 21 35.85 10.43 0.93
CA LYS A 21 37.20 10.24 0.38
C LYS A 21 38.27 10.13 1.45
N ASP A 22 38.15 10.90 2.53
CA ASP A 22 39.08 10.82 3.67
C ASP A 22 38.95 9.46 4.39
N LEU A 23 37.72 8.92 4.49
CA LEU A 23 37.45 7.60 5.04
C LEU A 23 38.04 6.47 4.16
N GLU A 24 37.84 6.53 2.85
CA GLU A 24 38.45 5.59 1.89
C GLU A 24 39.98 5.65 1.89
N ALA A 25 40.58 6.84 2.07
CA ALA A 25 42.02 7.02 2.11
C ALA A 25 42.66 6.56 3.44
N SER A 26 41.88 6.49 4.51
CA SER A 26 42.33 6.03 5.85
C SER A 26 42.08 4.55 6.11
N ALA A 27 41.37 3.87 5.22
CA ALA A 27 41.13 2.44 5.32
C ALA A 27 42.42 1.69 4.94
N GLU A 28 43.05 1.03 5.92
CA GLU A 28 43.96 -0.07 5.60
C GLU A 28 43.20 -1.13 4.79
N PRO A 29 43.85 -1.87 3.88
CA PRO A 29 43.19 -2.90 3.10
C PRO A 29 42.76 -4.03 4.03
N GLU A 30 41.58 -3.92 4.63
CA GLU A 30 40.90 -5.04 5.25
C GLU A 30 40.64 -6.06 4.15
N GLU A 31 41.09 -7.29 4.38
CA GLU A 31 40.67 -8.44 3.58
C GLU A 31 39.17 -8.35 3.38
N ILE A 32 38.72 -8.48 2.13
CA ILE A 32 37.30 -8.65 1.82
C ILE A 32 36.86 -9.90 2.57
N VAL A 33 36.30 -9.70 3.76
CA VAL A 33 35.55 -10.72 4.46
C VAL A 33 34.36 -10.97 3.56
N THR A 34 34.47 -12.01 2.74
CA THR A 34 33.32 -12.61 2.09
C THR A 34 32.29 -12.79 3.20
N HIS A 35 31.22 -11.99 3.16
CA HIS A 35 30.12 -12.17 4.09
C HIS A 35 29.67 -13.61 3.91
N LYS A 36 30.04 -14.47 4.86
CA LYS A 36 29.42 -15.77 5.05
C LYS A 36 27.92 -15.50 4.98
N SER A 37 27.26 -16.25 4.10
CA SER A 37 25.80 -16.41 4.02
C SER A 37 25.15 -15.96 5.32
N VAL A 38 24.28 -14.95 5.24
CA VAL A 38 23.42 -14.53 6.35
C VAL A 38 22.97 -15.80 7.05
N PRO A 39 23.26 -16.00 8.34
CA PRO A 39 22.75 -17.16 9.03
C PRO A 39 21.25 -17.15 8.83
N THR A 40 20.71 -18.22 8.24
CA THR A 40 19.30 -18.54 8.32
C THR A 40 19.00 -18.87 9.79
N GLN A 41 19.06 -17.86 10.66
CA GLN A 41 18.37 -17.92 11.94
C GLN A 41 16.91 -17.82 11.57
N ILE A 42 16.35 -18.99 11.29
CA ILE A 42 14.95 -19.31 11.40
C ILE A 42 14.45 -18.57 12.64
N LEU A 43 13.52 -17.64 12.45
CA LEU A 43 12.75 -17.01 13.53
C LEU A 43 12.41 -18.10 14.55
N ASP A 44 12.84 -17.92 15.80
CA ASP A 44 12.57 -18.87 16.86
C ASP A 44 11.07 -19.19 16.84
N LYS A 45 10.72 -20.48 16.71
CA LYS A 45 9.32 -20.99 16.70
C LYS A 45 8.57 -20.76 18.02
N ASN A 46 9.13 -19.98 18.93
CA ASN A 46 8.59 -19.64 20.23
C ASN A 46 8.18 -18.15 20.31
N GLU A 47 7.88 -17.50 19.19
CA GLU A 47 6.98 -16.35 19.24
C GLU A 47 5.66 -16.85 19.81
N GLU A 48 5.26 -16.28 20.96
CA GLU A 48 3.94 -16.49 21.53
C GLU A 48 2.93 -16.34 20.40
N THR A 49 2.23 -17.43 20.10
CA THR A 49 1.23 -17.42 19.04
C THR A 49 0.26 -16.30 19.38
N PRO A 50 0.07 -15.30 18.50
CA PRO A 50 -0.98 -14.30 18.69
C PRO A 50 -2.25 -15.05 19.07
N PRO A 51 -3.07 -14.51 20.01
CA PRO A 51 -4.23 -15.21 20.51
C PRO A 51 -5.03 -15.77 19.34
N ALA A 52 -5.39 -17.05 19.44
CA ALA A 52 -6.08 -17.77 18.38
C ALA A 52 -7.18 -16.87 17.83
N LEU A 53 -7.04 -16.50 16.56
CA LEU A 53 -8.06 -15.78 15.84
C LEU A 53 -9.31 -16.66 15.98
N GLY A 54 -10.39 -16.12 16.56
CA GLY A 54 -11.59 -16.91 16.85
C GLY A 54 -12.14 -17.60 15.59
N ASP A 55 -13.13 -18.48 15.75
CA ASP A 55 -13.72 -19.28 14.66
C ASP A 55 -14.40 -18.46 13.52
N GLU A 56 -14.25 -17.15 13.52
CA GLU A 56 -14.73 -16.25 12.48
C GLU A 56 -13.91 -16.43 11.19
N ASP A 57 -14.63 -16.59 10.08
CA ASP A 57 -14.05 -16.65 8.74
C ASP A 57 -13.18 -15.42 8.43
N SER A 58 -12.03 -15.63 7.79
CA SER A 58 -11.02 -14.58 7.58
C SER A 58 -11.57 -13.42 6.75
N THR A 59 -12.42 -13.69 5.75
CA THR A 59 -13.08 -12.65 4.96
C THR A 59 -14.01 -11.82 5.83
N SER A 60 -14.83 -12.48 6.66
CA SER A 60 -15.78 -11.80 7.54
C SER A 60 -15.07 -10.89 8.55
N ARG A 61 -13.98 -11.40 9.13
CA ARG A 61 -13.13 -10.61 10.04
C ARG A 61 -12.44 -9.45 9.31
N PHE A 62 -11.88 -9.66 8.13
CA PHE A 62 -11.26 -8.61 7.33
C PHE A 62 -12.25 -7.45 7.05
N ILE A 63 -13.47 -7.78 6.63
CA ILE A 63 -14.54 -6.80 6.39
C ILE A 63 -14.78 -5.97 7.64
N LYS A 64 -14.98 -6.63 8.78
CA LYS A 64 -15.25 -6.00 10.06
C LYS A 64 -14.12 -5.06 10.49
N GLU A 65 -12.87 -5.49 10.42
CA GLU A 65 -11.71 -4.69 10.81
C GLU A 65 -11.51 -3.50 9.86
N LEU A 66 -11.64 -3.70 8.54
CA LEU A 66 -11.55 -2.62 7.56
C LEU A 66 -12.64 -1.56 7.78
N GLU A 67 -13.87 -1.98 8.05
CA GLU A 67 -15.00 -1.08 8.33
C GLU A 67 -14.83 -0.34 9.67
N ALA A 68 -14.26 -0.99 10.69
CA ALA A 68 -13.91 -0.34 11.95
C ALA A 68 -12.86 0.78 11.77
N LEU A 69 -12.01 0.67 10.74
CA LEU A 69 -11.05 1.71 10.35
C LEU A 69 -11.66 2.81 9.47
N GLY A 70 -12.93 2.70 9.09
CA GLY A 70 -13.64 3.63 8.20
C GLY A 70 -13.46 3.32 6.72
N GLY A 71 -12.89 2.16 6.37
CA GLY A 71 -12.92 1.66 5.01
C GLY A 71 -14.27 1.02 4.67
N LYS A 72 -14.46 0.62 3.41
CA LYS A 72 -15.63 -0.11 2.96
C LYS A 72 -15.21 -1.37 2.23
N ALA A 73 -15.83 -2.50 2.55
CA ALA A 73 -15.70 -3.73 1.78
C ALA A 73 -16.98 -4.00 0.98
N VAL A 74 -16.84 -4.48 -0.26
CA VAL A 74 -17.96 -4.86 -1.10
C VAL A 74 -17.65 -6.20 -1.75
N ARG A 75 -18.44 -7.23 -1.46
CA ARG A 75 -18.37 -8.48 -2.22
C ARG A 75 -18.93 -8.24 -3.62
N SER A 76 -18.19 -8.65 -4.65
CA SER A 76 -18.57 -8.49 -6.06
C SER A 76 -18.19 -9.73 -6.85
N SER A 77 -18.86 -9.95 -7.98
CA SER A 77 -18.36 -10.85 -9.02
C SER A 77 -17.47 -10.07 -10.00
N GLU A 78 -16.69 -10.79 -10.83
CA GLU A 78 -15.93 -10.16 -11.91
C GLU A 78 -16.84 -9.50 -12.96
N THR A 79 -18.06 -10.02 -13.15
CA THR A 79 -19.03 -9.48 -14.09
C THR A 79 -19.71 -8.20 -13.57
N ASP A 80 -19.96 -8.11 -12.27
CA ASP A 80 -20.64 -6.95 -11.66
C ASP A 80 -19.67 -5.81 -11.31
N LEU A 81 -18.38 -6.12 -11.15
CA LEU A 81 -17.36 -5.18 -10.71
C LEU A 81 -17.27 -3.92 -11.59
N PRO A 82 -17.24 -4.00 -12.94
CA PRO A 82 -17.20 -2.81 -13.79
C PRO A 82 -18.39 -1.88 -13.54
N ASP A 83 -19.61 -2.42 -13.48
CA ASP A 83 -20.84 -1.63 -13.29
C ASP A 83 -20.89 -0.97 -11.91
N GLN A 84 -20.40 -1.67 -10.88
CA GLN A 84 -20.27 -1.12 -9.54
C GLN A 84 -19.27 0.05 -9.49
N ILE A 85 -18.11 -0.10 -10.13
CA ILE A 85 -17.12 0.98 -10.22
C ILE A 85 -17.67 2.16 -11.03
N LEU A 86 -18.32 1.91 -12.17
CA LEU A 86 -18.93 2.97 -12.99
C LEU A 86 -20.01 3.74 -12.22
N SER A 87 -20.82 3.05 -11.42
CA SER A 87 -21.81 3.67 -10.55
C SER A 87 -21.15 4.56 -9.49
N LEU A 88 -20.04 4.11 -8.89
CA LEU A 88 -19.27 4.90 -7.93
C LEU A 88 -18.65 6.16 -8.56
N LEU A 89 -18.11 6.03 -9.78
CA LEU A 89 -17.52 7.12 -10.55
C LEU A 89 -18.57 8.16 -10.94
N LYS A 90 -19.74 7.71 -11.41
CA LYS A 90 -20.87 8.57 -11.77
C LYS A 90 -21.38 9.38 -10.58
N ASN A 91 -21.54 8.75 -9.42
CA ASN A 91 -21.99 9.42 -8.19
C ASN A 91 -21.00 10.47 -7.68
N ARG A 92 -19.74 10.42 -8.14
CA ARG A 92 -18.67 11.37 -7.80
C ARG A 92 -18.31 12.31 -8.96
N GLU A 93 -19.12 12.31 -10.01
CA GLU A 93 -18.90 13.13 -11.22
C GLU A 93 -17.49 12.98 -11.80
N SER A 94 -16.88 11.79 -11.63
CA SER A 94 -15.50 11.50 -12.01
C SER A 94 -15.47 10.67 -13.28
N ASN A 95 -14.78 11.16 -14.31
CA ASN A 95 -14.62 10.49 -15.60
C ASN A 95 -13.18 10.04 -15.87
N SER A 96 -12.29 10.16 -14.88
CA SER A 96 -10.89 9.79 -14.99
C SER A 96 -10.39 9.09 -13.75
N ILE A 97 -9.53 8.10 -13.96
CA ILE A 97 -8.89 7.31 -12.89
C ILE A 97 -7.39 7.17 -13.17
N VAL A 98 -6.63 6.96 -12.10
CA VAL A 98 -5.27 6.44 -12.16
C VAL A 98 -5.33 4.97 -11.77
N ALA A 99 -4.84 4.08 -12.63
CA ALA A 99 -4.97 2.64 -12.42
C ALA A 99 -3.64 1.92 -12.59
N TRP A 100 -3.53 0.74 -11.99
CA TRP A 100 -2.53 -0.23 -12.39
C TRP A 100 -2.76 -0.74 -13.83
N ASP A 101 -1.71 -1.30 -14.41
CA ASP A 101 -1.78 -1.94 -15.72
C ASP A 101 -2.74 -3.14 -15.68
N GLU A 102 -3.40 -3.39 -16.82
CA GLU A 102 -4.45 -4.41 -16.96
C GLU A 102 -4.02 -5.80 -16.50
N LYS A 103 -2.75 -6.18 -16.69
CA LYS A 103 -2.21 -7.47 -16.24
C LYS A 103 -2.25 -7.70 -14.72
N HIS A 104 -2.43 -6.63 -13.94
CA HIS A 104 -2.49 -6.66 -12.47
C HIS A 104 -3.91 -6.44 -11.94
N LEU A 105 -4.91 -6.45 -12.82
CA LEU A 105 -6.32 -6.25 -12.52
C LEU A 105 -7.13 -7.40 -13.15
N PRO A 106 -8.41 -7.59 -12.77
CA PRO A 106 -9.28 -8.55 -13.44
C PRO A 106 -9.34 -8.30 -14.96
N GLU A 107 -9.36 -9.40 -15.72
CA GLU A 107 -9.36 -9.36 -17.18
C GLU A 107 -10.57 -8.56 -17.70
N GLY A 108 -10.34 -7.67 -18.67
CA GLY A 108 -11.41 -6.88 -19.29
C GLY A 108 -11.96 -5.75 -18.43
N LEU A 109 -11.55 -5.58 -17.16
CA LEU A 109 -12.00 -4.49 -16.31
C LEU A 109 -11.65 -3.12 -16.92
N ILE A 110 -10.38 -2.93 -17.28
CA ILE A 110 -9.90 -1.66 -17.85
C ILE A 110 -10.58 -1.37 -19.19
N GLN A 111 -10.77 -2.39 -20.02
CA GLN A 111 -11.47 -2.25 -21.30
C GLN A 111 -12.94 -1.85 -21.10
N SER A 112 -13.62 -2.42 -20.11
CA SER A 112 -15.03 -2.10 -19.77
C SER A 112 -15.18 -0.65 -19.30
N LEU A 113 -14.25 -0.18 -18.46
CA LEU A 113 -14.22 1.21 -18.00
C LEU A 113 -13.97 2.19 -19.17
N LYS A 114 -12.99 1.89 -20.04
CA LYS A 114 -12.70 2.70 -21.23
C LYS A 114 -13.88 2.77 -22.19
N SER A 115 -14.57 1.65 -22.41
CA SER A 115 -15.76 1.57 -23.28
C SER A 115 -16.91 2.43 -22.76
N SER A 116 -16.92 2.70 -21.45
CA SER A 116 -17.87 3.58 -20.77
C SER A 116 -17.38 5.03 -20.65
N SER A 117 -16.45 5.45 -21.51
CA SER A 117 -15.87 6.80 -21.56
C SER A 117 -15.06 7.23 -20.32
N ILE A 118 -14.57 6.28 -19.51
CA ILE A 118 -13.63 6.59 -18.43
C ILE A 118 -12.20 6.68 -18.98
N THR A 119 -11.54 7.80 -18.69
CA THR A 119 -10.13 8.01 -19.02
C THR A 119 -9.26 7.31 -17.99
N VAL A 120 -8.56 6.26 -18.40
CA VAL A 120 -7.66 5.48 -17.53
C VAL A 120 -6.21 5.90 -17.74
N ASN A 121 -5.53 6.30 -16.67
CA ASN A 121 -4.15 6.78 -16.69
C ASN A 121 -3.24 5.83 -15.90
N SER A 122 -2.07 5.49 -16.43
CA SER A 122 -1.08 4.66 -15.72
C SER A 122 -0.05 5.50 -14.93
N SER A 123 -0.02 6.81 -15.14
CA SER A 123 0.93 7.73 -14.53
C SER A 123 0.31 8.55 -13.40
N PRO A 124 1.08 8.89 -12.34
CA PRO A 124 0.69 9.84 -11.33
C PRO A 124 0.10 11.14 -11.90
N ASN A 125 -1.09 11.52 -11.43
CA ASN A 125 -1.67 12.81 -11.75
C ASN A 125 -2.47 13.34 -10.54
N PRO A 126 -2.02 14.43 -9.87
CA PRO A 126 -2.69 15.00 -8.71
C PRO A 126 -4.11 15.52 -8.99
N ALA A 127 -4.46 15.78 -10.25
CA ALA A 127 -5.81 16.21 -10.63
C ALA A 127 -6.82 15.04 -10.60
N ILE A 128 -6.34 13.80 -10.71
CA ILE A 128 -7.20 12.61 -10.71
C ILE A 128 -7.51 12.21 -9.27
N LYS A 129 -8.81 12.09 -8.98
CA LYS A 129 -9.32 11.89 -7.61
C LYS A 129 -9.58 10.43 -7.25
N VAL A 130 -9.56 9.52 -8.22
CA VAL A 130 -9.85 8.10 -8.02
C VAL A 130 -8.69 7.23 -8.48
N GLY A 131 -8.25 6.36 -7.59
CA GLY A 131 -7.22 5.37 -7.80
C GLY A 131 -7.78 3.96 -7.88
N LEU A 132 -7.26 3.13 -8.78
CA LEU A 132 -7.65 1.73 -8.92
C LEU A 132 -6.41 0.83 -8.85
N THR A 133 -6.38 -0.08 -7.88
CA THR A 133 -5.30 -1.06 -7.73
C THR A 133 -5.86 -2.47 -7.60
N GLY A 134 -5.02 -3.47 -7.87
CA GLY A 134 -5.19 -4.79 -7.28
C GLY A 134 -4.68 -4.80 -5.84
N ALA A 135 -4.72 -5.96 -5.20
CA ALA A 135 -4.03 -6.24 -3.94
C ALA A 135 -3.46 -7.67 -4.00
N ALA A 136 -2.20 -7.84 -3.57
CA ALA A 136 -1.55 -9.15 -3.61
C ALA A 136 -2.03 -10.08 -2.49
N SER A 137 -2.37 -9.48 -1.34
CA SER A 137 -2.89 -10.17 -0.17
C SER A 137 -3.54 -9.17 0.78
N ALA A 138 -4.25 -9.67 1.78
CA ALA A 138 -4.78 -8.85 2.87
C ALA A 138 -4.65 -9.61 4.20
N THR A 139 -4.54 -8.88 5.30
CA THR A 139 -4.57 -9.46 6.65
C THR A 139 -5.91 -9.17 7.32
N ALA A 140 -6.60 -10.21 7.75
CA ALA A 140 -7.84 -10.14 8.48
C ALA A 140 -7.66 -9.61 9.90
N GLU A 141 -6.47 -9.76 10.51
CA GLU A 141 -6.25 -9.35 11.90
C GLU A 141 -6.34 -7.83 12.10
N THR A 142 -5.97 -7.04 11.08
CA THR A 142 -5.97 -5.56 11.12
C THR A 142 -6.81 -4.91 10.03
N GLY A 143 -7.46 -5.69 9.15
CA GLY A 143 -8.23 -5.14 8.04
C GLY A 143 -7.37 -4.42 6.99
N SER A 144 -6.12 -4.87 6.81
CA SER A 144 -5.14 -4.20 5.93
C SER A 144 -4.96 -4.93 4.61
N ILE A 145 -4.75 -4.19 3.52
CA ILE A 145 -4.41 -4.74 2.20
C ILE A 145 -2.93 -4.50 1.87
N LEU A 146 -2.30 -5.45 1.20
CA LEU A 146 -0.91 -5.38 0.77
C LEU A 146 -0.81 -5.10 -0.72
N LEU A 147 -0.11 -4.03 -1.05
CA LEU A 147 0.07 -3.54 -2.42
C LEU A 147 1.54 -3.64 -2.81
N PRO A 148 1.91 -4.50 -3.77
CA PRO A 148 3.25 -4.52 -4.33
C PRO A 148 3.46 -3.38 -5.33
N GLY A 149 4.51 -2.60 -5.11
CA GLY A 149 4.99 -1.58 -6.03
C GLY A 149 5.92 -2.17 -7.09
N GLY A 150 5.81 -1.68 -8.33
CA GLY A 150 6.71 -2.08 -9.41
C GLY A 150 6.21 -1.64 -10.78
N PRO A 151 6.80 -2.18 -11.86
CA PRO A 151 6.37 -1.88 -13.22
C PRO A 151 4.88 -2.18 -13.44
N GLY A 152 4.11 -1.15 -13.81
CA GLY A 152 2.66 -1.24 -13.98
C GLY A 152 1.84 -1.26 -12.69
N ARG A 153 2.49 -1.19 -11.51
CA ARG A 153 1.86 -1.17 -10.18
C ARG A 153 2.34 0.05 -9.39
N SER A 154 2.07 1.25 -9.90
CA SER A 154 2.47 2.47 -9.17
C SER A 154 1.69 2.55 -7.86
N LEU A 155 2.40 2.59 -6.72
CA LEU A 155 1.77 2.80 -5.40
C LEU A 155 1.09 4.16 -5.30
N THR A 156 1.45 5.10 -6.17
CA THR A 156 0.79 6.40 -6.26
C THR A 156 -0.72 6.26 -6.49
N ALA A 157 -1.16 5.21 -7.19
CA ALA A 157 -2.58 4.95 -7.43
C ALA A 157 -3.36 4.64 -6.14
N SER A 158 -2.71 4.20 -5.07
CA SER A 158 -3.37 4.05 -3.75
C SER A 158 -3.08 5.20 -2.79
N LEU A 159 -2.09 6.05 -3.06
CA LEU A 159 -1.60 7.04 -2.10
C LEU A 159 -1.98 8.49 -2.42
N LEU A 160 -2.11 8.88 -3.69
CA LEU A 160 -2.47 10.27 -4.03
C LEU A 160 -3.97 10.54 -4.22
N PRO A 161 -4.74 9.63 -4.83
CA PRO A 161 -6.17 9.86 -5.06
C PRO A 161 -6.94 10.03 -3.75
N GLU A 162 -8.04 10.80 -3.80
CA GLU A 162 -8.92 10.97 -2.64
C GLU A 162 -9.71 9.71 -2.33
N LEU A 163 -10.04 8.93 -3.37
CA LEU A 163 -10.64 7.60 -3.26
C LEU A 163 -9.66 6.55 -3.77
N HIS A 164 -9.34 5.57 -2.93
CA HIS A 164 -8.62 4.36 -3.33
C HIS A 164 -9.61 3.19 -3.48
N ILE A 165 -9.74 2.69 -4.69
CA ILE A 165 -10.45 1.44 -5.00
C ILE A 165 -9.40 0.33 -5.13
N ALA A 166 -9.54 -0.72 -4.33
CA ALA A 166 -8.72 -1.91 -4.42
C ALA A 166 -9.56 -3.12 -4.82
N VAL A 167 -9.02 -3.98 -5.68
CA VAL A 167 -9.61 -5.27 -6.04
C VAL A 167 -8.79 -6.38 -5.39
N LEU A 168 -9.45 -7.22 -4.61
CA LEU A 168 -8.86 -8.29 -3.81
C LEU A 168 -9.61 -9.59 -4.07
N LYS A 169 -8.90 -10.71 -4.22
CA LYS A 169 -9.55 -12.03 -4.28
C LYS A 169 -9.70 -12.58 -2.88
N GLU A 170 -10.82 -13.24 -2.61
CA GLU A 170 -11.15 -13.78 -1.30
C GLU A 170 -10.07 -14.74 -0.77
N LYS A 171 -9.52 -15.59 -1.66
CA LYS A 171 -8.43 -16.53 -1.32
C LYS A 171 -7.12 -15.87 -0.85
N ASP A 172 -6.93 -14.58 -1.15
CA ASP A 172 -5.74 -13.83 -0.82
C ASP A 172 -5.87 -13.09 0.53
N ILE A 173 -7.02 -13.23 1.19
CA ILE A 173 -7.25 -12.80 2.58
C ILE A 173 -6.64 -13.84 3.52
N LYS A 174 -5.63 -13.43 4.26
CA LYS A 174 -4.90 -14.24 5.24
C LYS A 174 -5.28 -13.84 6.65
N ASN A 175 -5.01 -14.73 7.58
CA ASN A 175 -5.39 -14.54 8.97
C ASN A 175 -4.46 -13.56 9.68
N THR A 176 -3.17 -13.60 9.37
CA THR A 176 -2.13 -12.78 10.01
C THR A 176 -1.31 -11.99 9.00
N LEU A 177 -0.63 -10.94 9.47
CA LEU A 177 0.31 -10.15 8.68
C LEU A 177 1.48 -11.00 8.22
N THR A 178 1.98 -11.91 9.07
CA THR A 178 3.05 -12.83 8.70
C THR A 178 2.66 -13.69 7.49
N GLU A 179 1.46 -14.29 7.49
CA GLU A 179 0.93 -15.02 6.33
C GLU A 179 0.79 -14.13 5.09
N THR A 180 0.36 -12.88 5.28
CA THR A 180 0.17 -11.89 4.21
C THR A 180 1.50 -11.56 3.52
N LEU A 181 2.61 -11.52 4.27
CA LEU A 181 3.96 -11.25 3.76
C LEU A 181 4.61 -12.41 3.00
N HIS A 182 3.99 -13.60 3.00
CA HIS A 182 4.45 -14.75 2.22
C HIS A 182 3.88 -14.79 0.79
N ALA A 183 3.10 -13.79 0.37
CA ALA A 183 2.57 -13.74 -1.00
C ALA A 183 3.70 -13.65 -2.03
N GLN A 184 3.63 -14.48 -3.08
CA GLN A 184 4.71 -14.64 -4.07
C GLN A 184 5.06 -13.31 -4.77
N ASP A 185 4.05 -12.47 -5.03
CA ASP A 185 4.18 -11.20 -5.74
C ASP A 185 5.03 -10.15 -4.99
N ILE A 186 5.32 -10.38 -3.71
CA ILE A 186 6.13 -9.51 -2.86
C ILE A 186 7.61 -9.62 -3.19
N TYR A 187 8.11 -10.82 -3.52
CA TYR A 187 9.53 -11.04 -3.74
C TYR A 187 10.08 -10.32 -4.98
N GLU A 188 9.21 -10.02 -5.95
CA GLU A 188 9.55 -9.27 -7.17
C GLU A 188 9.16 -7.79 -7.08
N ALA A 189 8.59 -7.34 -5.95
CA ALA A 189 8.18 -5.96 -5.77
C ALA A 189 9.38 -5.06 -5.43
N SER A 190 9.45 -3.87 -6.01
CA SER A 190 10.47 -2.88 -5.67
C SER A 190 10.10 -2.04 -4.44
N ALA A 191 8.84 -2.11 -4.00
CA ALA A 191 8.31 -1.46 -2.81
C ALA A 191 7.05 -2.21 -2.35
N LEU A 192 6.66 -2.05 -1.09
CA LEU A 192 5.40 -2.57 -0.54
C LEU A 192 4.68 -1.45 0.21
N ALA A 193 3.36 -1.38 0.03
CA ALA A 193 2.49 -0.56 0.87
C ALA A 193 1.49 -1.46 1.58
N LEU A 194 1.46 -1.39 2.90
CA LEU A 194 0.41 -1.96 3.73
C LEU A 194 -0.59 -0.85 4.06
N VAL A 195 -1.79 -0.94 3.49
CA VAL A 195 -2.83 0.09 3.64
C VAL A 195 -3.87 -0.39 4.66
N THR A 196 -4.00 0.34 5.77
CA THR A 196 -4.83 -0.02 6.93
C THR A 196 -5.96 1.00 7.09
N GLY A 197 -6.91 0.98 6.16
CA GLY A 197 -8.01 1.95 6.08
C GLY A 197 -7.63 3.29 5.42
N PRO A 198 -8.56 4.27 5.42
CA PRO A 198 -8.31 5.61 4.90
C PRO A 198 -7.18 6.34 5.65
N SER A 199 -6.51 7.25 4.96
CA SER A 199 -5.48 8.10 5.54
C SER A 199 -6.07 9.07 6.56
N ARG A 200 -5.67 8.91 7.82
CA ARG A 200 -6.03 9.77 8.93
C ARG A 200 -4.76 10.34 9.53
N THR A 201 -4.61 11.66 9.49
CA THR A 201 -3.54 12.34 10.20
C THR A 201 -4.16 12.94 11.46
N ALA A 202 -3.81 12.41 12.62
CA ALA A 202 -4.14 13.07 13.88
C ALA A 202 -3.21 14.29 13.98
N ASP A 203 -3.77 15.48 13.74
CA ASP A 203 -3.00 16.70 13.93
C ASP A 203 -2.76 16.87 15.45
N ILE A 204 -1.59 17.38 15.80
CA ILE A 204 -1.09 17.51 17.19
C ILE A 204 -2.04 18.35 18.08
N GLU A 205 -3.04 19.01 17.48
CA GLU A 205 -4.04 19.88 18.13
C GLU A 205 -5.41 19.22 18.42
N MET A 206 -5.52 17.88 18.46
CA MET A 206 -6.77 17.15 18.81
C MET A 206 -7.96 17.37 17.86
N ALA A 207 -7.73 17.80 16.61
CA ALA A 207 -8.72 17.76 15.54
C ALA A 207 -8.28 16.73 14.49
N LEU A 208 -9.10 15.69 14.30
CA LEU A 208 -8.85 14.68 13.26
C LEU A 208 -9.05 15.31 11.88
N THR A 209 -7.96 15.55 11.15
CA THR A 209 -8.01 15.96 9.74
C THR A 209 -7.79 14.72 8.86
N ILE A 210 -8.82 14.34 8.11
CA ILE A 210 -8.78 13.17 7.20
C ILE A 210 -8.23 13.61 5.84
N GLY A 211 -7.21 12.91 5.31
CA GLY A 211 -6.75 13.05 3.92
C GLY A 211 -5.73 14.15 3.61
N VAL A 212 -4.82 14.49 4.54
CA VAL A 212 -3.73 15.47 4.27
C VAL A 212 -2.60 14.85 3.44
N HIS A 213 -2.38 13.53 3.56
CA HIS A 213 -1.26 12.81 2.94
C HIS A 213 -1.65 11.48 2.28
N GLY A 214 -2.95 11.23 2.05
CA GLY A 214 -3.43 9.98 1.47
C GLY A 214 -4.93 9.96 1.15
N PRO A 215 -5.48 8.83 0.66
CA PRO A 215 -6.89 8.70 0.34
C PRO A 215 -7.78 8.94 1.56
N LYS A 216 -8.84 9.72 1.36
CA LYS A 216 -9.90 10.00 2.35
C LYS A 216 -10.88 8.84 2.48
N GLU A 217 -11.00 8.03 1.43
CA GLU A 217 -11.89 6.89 1.36
C GLU A 217 -11.15 5.70 0.73
N ILE A 218 -11.40 4.52 1.27
CA ILE A 218 -10.95 3.26 0.69
C ILE A 218 -12.16 2.33 0.49
N ILE A 219 -12.26 1.76 -0.71
CA ILE A 219 -13.27 0.75 -1.04
C ILE A 219 -12.53 -0.48 -1.58
N VAL A 220 -12.71 -1.61 -0.90
CA VAL A 220 -12.14 -2.91 -1.30
C VAL A 220 -13.25 -3.77 -1.91
N PHE A 221 -13.14 -4.07 -3.19
CA PHE A 221 -13.97 -5.07 -3.85
C PHE A 221 -13.37 -6.46 -3.65
N ILE A 222 -14.13 -7.34 -3.02
CA ILE A 222 -13.73 -8.73 -2.75
C ILE A 222 -14.38 -9.62 -3.80
N LEU A 223 -13.55 -10.25 -4.63
CA LEU A 223 -13.95 -11.17 -5.68
C LEU A 223 -13.89 -12.62 -5.19
N PRO A 224 -14.78 -13.51 -5.65
CA PRO A 224 -14.65 -14.94 -5.39
C PRO A 224 -13.30 -15.47 -5.91
N GLY A 225 -12.73 -16.44 -5.19
CA GLY A 225 -11.38 -16.99 -5.43
C GLY A 225 -11.23 -17.90 -6.63
#